data_AF-A0A6H9HVJ7-F1
#
_entry.id   AF-A0A6H9HVJ7-F1
#
_cell.length_a   1.000
_cell.length_b   1.000
_cell.length_c   1.000
_cell.angle_alpha   90.00
_cell.angle_beta   90.00
_cell.angle_gamma   90.00
#
_symmetry.space_group_name_H-M   'P 1'
#
loop_
_entity.id
_entity.type
_entity.pdbx_description
1 polymer ?
#
loop_
_entity_poly.entity_id
_entity_poly.type
_entity_poly.pdbx_seq_one_letter_code
_entity_poly.pdbx_strand_id
1 'polypeptide(L)'
;MRAGNFALLLVVMVALLASGLACRETDDVSSLVNTARDGRSVKVRQEACIQLAEVPGDVASDALIGFLADDELWYCAAHGLGERKEPRAVEPLIERLDPRSRHAHKFVWALGEIGDPSALQALEEMRGKIDATTEEGRRLAKELDEAILKLRGANS
;
A
#
# COMPACT_ATOMS: atom_id res chain seq x y z
N MET A 1 -4.90 44.82 11.42
CA MET A 1 -5.75 43.74 11.93
C MET A 1 -5.40 42.48 11.15
N ARG A 2 -4.63 41.55 11.74
CA ARG A 2 -4.16 40.34 11.06
C ARG A 2 -5.00 39.15 11.51
N ALA A 3 -5.83 38.64 10.60
CA ALA A 3 -6.36 37.29 10.67
C ALA A 3 -5.20 36.32 10.46
N GLY A 4 -4.94 35.44 11.41
CA GLY A 4 -3.81 34.51 11.32
C GLY A 4 -3.49 33.87 12.65
N ASN A 5 -4.44 33.13 13.23
CA ASN A 5 -4.15 32.17 14.30
C ASN A 5 -5.21 31.08 14.49
N PHE A 6 -6.34 31.13 13.77
CA PHE A 6 -7.37 30.08 13.84
C PHE A 6 -6.97 28.78 13.13
N ALA A 7 -6.12 28.83 12.10
CA ALA A 7 -5.65 27.63 11.40
C ALA A 7 -4.69 26.78 12.27
N LEU A 8 -3.84 27.43 13.08
CA LEU A 8 -2.93 26.71 13.98
C LEU A 8 -3.68 26.03 15.13
N LEU A 9 -4.73 26.67 15.65
CA LEU A 9 -5.62 26.10 16.67
C LEU A 9 -6.42 24.89 16.15
N LEU A 10 -6.81 24.87 14.88
CA LEU A 10 -7.52 23.74 14.29
C LEU A 10 -6.60 22.51 14.10
N VAL A 11 -5.36 22.73 13.65
CA VAL A 11 -4.36 21.66 13.51
C VAL A 11 -3.97 21.09 14.88
N VAL A 12 -3.81 21.94 15.89
CA VAL A 12 -3.53 21.50 17.27
C VAL A 12 -4.73 20.78 17.89
N MET A 13 -5.98 21.13 17.56
CA MET A 13 -7.17 20.40 18.04
C MET A 13 -7.35 19.02 17.40
N VAL A 14 -7.02 18.87 16.11
CA VAL A 14 -6.98 17.54 15.46
C VAL A 14 -5.85 16.69 16.04
N ALA A 15 -4.69 17.30 16.33
CA ALA A 15 -3.59 16.62 17.02
C ALA A 15 -3.91 16.28 18.48
N LEU A 16 -4.72 17.08 19.19
CA LEU A 16 -5.08 16.85 20.59
C LEU A 16 -6.22 15.84 20.78
N LEU A 17 -7.12 15.68 19.81
CA LEU A 17 -7.99 14.48 19.76
C LEU A 17 -7.17 13.22 19.47
N ALA A 18 -6.06 13.38 18.73
CA ALA A 18 -5.02 12.37 18.61
C ALA A 18 -3.99 12.42 19.76
N SER A 19 -4.28 13.04 20.93
CA SER A 19 -3.39 13.08 22.11
C SER A 19 -4.07 12.57 23.39
N GLY A 20 -5.06 11.68 23.25
CA GLY A 20 -5.45 10.75 24.31
C GLY A 20 -4.45 9.60 24.54
N LEU A 21 -3.23 9.71 23.98
CA LEU A 21 -2.14 8.74 24.06
C LEU A 21 -1.47 8.78 25.43
N ALA A 22 -1.83 7.84 26.28
CA ALA A 22 -0.92 7.35 27.34
C ALA A 22 -1.20 5.89 27.77
N CYS A 23 -1.88 5.09 26.95
CA CYS A 23 -2.04 3.65 27.18
C CYS A 23 -1.95 2.86 25.86
N ARG A 24 -0.92 1.99 25.76
CA ARG A 24 -0.82 0.80 24.88
C ARG A 24 -0.53 1.01 23.38
N GLU A 25 0.72 1.34 23.03
CA GLU A 25 1.19 1.26 21.62
C GLU A 25 1.11 -0.16 21.01
N THR A 26 1.05 -1.24 21.82
CA THR A 26 1.05 -2.62 21.31
C THR A 26 -0.33 -3.29 21.25
N ASP A 27 -1.29 -2.85 22.08
CA ASP A 27 -2.66 -3.37 22.02
C ASP A 27 -3.48 -2.68 20.92
N ASP A 28 -3.05 -1.51 20.46
CA ASP A 28 -3.72 -0.78 19.38
C ASP A 28 -3.54 -1.49 18.02
N VAL A 29 -2.32 -1.88 17.65
CA VAL A 29 -2.07 -2.60 16.39
C VAL A 29 -2.86 -3.90 16.32
N SER A 30 -2.86 -4.69 17.41
CA SER A 30 -3.64 -5.94 17.46
C SER A 30 -5.15 -5.69 17.33
N SER A 31 -5.64 -4.61 17.95
CA SER A 31 -7.04 -4.17 17.82
C SER A 31 -7.37 -3.71 16.39
N LEU A 32 -6.47 -2.97 15.73
CA LEU A 32 -6.60 -2.55 14.34
C LEU A 32 -6.59 -3.74 13.39
N VAL A 33 -5.72 -4.74 13.59
CA VAL A 33 -5.73 -5.99 12.81
C VAL A 33 -7.06 -6.71 12.92
N ASN A 34 -7.60 -6.83 14.14
CA ASN A 34 -8.90 -7.46 14.35
C ASN A 34 -10.04 -6.64 13.73
N THR A 35 -9.96 -5.30 13.78
CA THR A 35 -10.96 -4.41 13.16
C THR A 35 -10.91 -4.48 11.63
N ALA A 36 -9.72 -4.53 11.05
CA ALA A 36 -9.53 -4.75 9.61
C ALA A 36 -10.06 -6.12 9.18
N ARG A 37 -9.86 -7.17 9.99
CA ARG A 37 -10.34 -8.52 9.68
C ARG A 37 -11.85 -8.65 9.82
N ASP A 38 -12.40 -8.32 10.98
CA ASP A 38 -13.76 -8.70 11.40
C ASP A 38 -14.70 -7.48 11.55
N GLY A 39 -14.28 -6.31 11.08
CA GLY A 39 -15.05 -5.08 11.17
C GLY A 39 -16.44 -5.20 10.53
N ARG A 40 -17.45 -4.66 11.21
CA ARG A 40 -18.88 -4.78 10.85
C ARG A 40 -19.26 -4.27 9.45
N SER A 41 -18.40 -3.48 8.81
CA SER A 41 -18.61 -2.99 7.45
C SER A 41 -17.28 -2.86 6.72
N VAL A 42 -17.32 -2.97 5.39
CA VAL A 42 -16.16 -2.78 4.51
C VAL A 42 -15.45 -1.45 4.79
N LYS A 43 -16.21 -0.36 5.01
CA LYS A 43 -15.64 0.96 5.32
C LYS A 43 -14.81 0.94 6.60
N VAL A 44 -15.31 0.31 7.67
CA VAL A 44 -14.60 0.19 8.94
C VAL A 44 -13.34 -0.66 8.78
N ARG A 45 -13.43 -1.74 8.00
CA ARG A 45 -12.28 -2.61 7.71
C ARG A 45 -11.20 -1.88 6.91
N GLN A 46 -11.59 -1.11 5.90
CA GLN A 46 -10.68 -0.31 5.07
C GLN A 46 -10.01 0.80 5.87
N GLU A 47 -10.75 1.52 6.71
CA GLU A 47 -10.20 2.54 7.60
C GLU A 47 -9.14 1.94 8.54
N ALA A 48 -9.44 0.79 9.16
CA ALA A 48 -8.46 0.09 10.01
C ALA A 48 -7.23 -0.38 9.21
N CYS A 49 -7.42 -0.86 7.98
CA CYS A 49 -6.32 -1.22 7.10
C CYS A 49 -5.42 -0.02 6.73
N ILE A 50 -6.02 1.15 6.46
CA ILE A 50 -5.29 2.39 6.17
C ILE A 50 -4.47 2.80 7.40
N GLN A 51 -5.08 2.77 8.59
CA GLN A 51 -4.36 3.05 9.83
C GLN A 51 -3.21 2.07 10.06
N LEU A 52 -3.38 0.78 9.76
CA LEU A 52 -2.28 -0.20 9.82
C LEU A 52 -1.13 0.13 8.86
N ALA A 53 -1.41 0.72 7.69
CA ALA A 53 -0.35 1.15 6.77
C ALA A 53 0.52 2.27 7.35
N GLU A 54 -0.07 3.16 8.15
CA GLU A 54 0.61 4.30 8.78
C GLU A 54 1.39 3.90 10.04
N VAL A 55 1.00 2.82 10.71
CA VAL A 55 1.66 2.39 11.96
C VAL A 55 2.91 1.55 11.67
N PRO A 56 4.10 1.91 12.19
CA PRO A 56 5.31 1.12 12.00
C PRO A 56 5.26 -0.22 12.74
N GLY A 57 6.07 -1.18 12.29
CA GLY A 57 6.29 -2.45 12.98
C GLY A 57 5.88 -3.69 12.19
N ASP A 58 6.49 -4.81 12.53
CA ASP A 58 6.37 -6.07 11.79
C ASP A 58 4.96 -6.65 11.83
N VAL A 59 4.25 -6.51 12.96
CA VAL A 59 2.87 -7.00 13.08
C VAL A 59 1.94 -6.29 12.08
N ALA A 60 2.14 -5.00 11.86
CA ALA A 60 1.37 -4.26 10.87
C ALA A 60 1.74 -4.69 9.44
N SER A 61 3.04 -4.84 9.15
CA SER A 61 3.50 -5.35 7.85
C SER A 61 2.96 -6.75 7.55
N ASP A 62 3.05 -7.69 8.51
CA ASP A 62 2.56 -9.06 8.36
C ASP A 62 1.03 -9.08 8.14
N ALA A 63 0.29 -8.22 8.83
CA ALA A 63 -1.14 -8.08 8.63
C ALA A 63 -1.49 -7.55 7.23
N LEU A 64 -0.81 -6.50 6.77
CA LEU A 64 -1.02 -5.94 5.42
C LEU A 64 -0.68 -6.99 4.35
N ILE A 65 0.42 -7.74 4.50
CA ILE A 65 0.75 -8.86 3.62
C ILE A 65 -0.40 -9.87 3.57
N GLY A 66 -0.94 -10.25 4.74
CA GLY A 66 -2.10 -11.14 4.81
C GLY A 66 -3.35 -10.58 4.13
N PHE A 67 -3.58 -9.27 4.19
CA PHE A 67 -4.73 -8.61 3.57
C PHE A 67 -4.62 -8.45 2.05
N LEU A 68 -3.48 -8.76 1.41
CA LEU A 68 -3.39 -8.83 -0.05
C LEU A 68 -4.33 -9.89 -0.66
N ALA A 69 -4.64 -10.95 0.10
CA ALA A 69 -5.55 -12.01 -0.30
C ALA A 69 -7.04 -11.68 -0.02
N ASP A 70 -7.32 -10.57 0.66
CA ASP A 70 -8.68 -10.16 0.99
C ASP A 70 -9.33 -9.37 -0.16
N ASP A 71 -10.57 -9.71 -0.52
CA ASP A 71 -11.28 -9.12 -1.66
C ASP A 71 -11.56 -7.61 -1.50
N GLU A 72 -11.65 -7.12 -0.27
CA GLU A 72 -12.02 -5.75 0.06
C GLU A 72 -10.81 -4.90 0.49
N LEU A 73 -9.76 -5.53 1.03
CA LEU A 73 -8.60 -4.85 1.60
C LEU A 73 -7.34 -4.89 0.73
N TRP A 74 -7.28 -5.74 -0.30
CA TRP A 74 -6.06 -5.89 -1.12
C TRP A 74 -5.50 -4.57 -1.65
N TYR A 75 -6.36 -3.60 -1.99
CA TYR A 75 -5.91 -2.31 -2.51
C TYR A 75 -5.21 -1.48 -1.44
N CYS A 76 -5.82 -1.36 -0.26
CA CYS A 76 -5.23 -0.71 0.90
C CYS A 76 -3.89 -1.37 1.26
N ALA A 77 -3.89 -2.70 1.34
CA ALA A 77 -2.72 -3.49 1.66
C ALA A 77 -1.58 -3.24 0.67
N ALA A 78 -1.84 -3.38 -0.63
CA ALA A 78 -0.82 -3.15 -1.66
C ALA A 78 -0.29 -1.71 -1.63
N HIS A 79 -1.17 -0.72 -1.48
CA HIS A 79 -0.77 0.67 -1.39
C HIS A 79 0.12 0.93 -0.16
N GLY A 80 -0.33 0.46 1.01
CA GLY A 80 0.41 0.62 2.27
C GLY A 80 1.79 -0.05 2.24
N LEU A 81 1.88 -1.26 1.70
CA LEU A 81 3.16 -1.98 1.57
C LEU A 81 4.14 -1.26 0.62
N GLY A 82 3.61 -0.64 -0.45
CA GLY A 82 4.38 0.22 -1.36
C GLY A 82 4.97 1.44 -0.65
N GLU A 83 4.13 2.23 0.02
CA GLU A 83 4.55 3.42 0.77
C GLU A 83 5.57 3.09 1.87
N ARG A 84 5.38 1.95 2.54
CA ARG A 84 6.29 1.45 3.59
C ARG A 84 7.59 0.88 3.05
N LYS A 85 7.68 0.65 1.74
CA LYS A 85 8.78 -0.04 1.08
C LYS A 85 9.10 -1.40 1.72
N GLU A 86 8.08 -2.19 2.01
CA GLU A 86 8.22 -3.47 2.71
C GLU A 86 8.73 -4.57 1.75
N PRO A 87 10.01 -4.99 1.83
CA PRO A 87 10.56 -5.97 0.90
C PRO A 87 9.93 -7.36 1.06
N ARG A 88 9.44 -7.71 2.26
CA ARG A 88 8.74 -8.99 2.48
C ARG A 88 7.43 -9.11 1.68
N ALA A 89 6.91 -8.00 1.16
CA ALA A 89 5.69 -7.99 0.37
C ALA A 89 5.92 -8.30 -1.13
N VAL A 90 7.16 -8.36 -1.60
CA VAL A 90 7.46 -8.53 -3.04
C VAL A 90 6.84 -9.81 -3.60
N GLU A 91 7.14 -10.96 -3.00
CA GLU A 91 6.57 -12.25 -3.44
C GLU A 91 5.02 -12.26 -3.36
N PRO A 92 4.38 -11.89 -2.24
CA PRO A 92 2.93 -11.78 -2.16
C PRO A 92 2.27 -10.86 -3.20
N LEU A 93 2.92 -9.74 -3.53
CA LEU A 93 2.43 -8.81 -4.57
C LEU A 93 2.56 -9.40 -5.97
N ILE A 94 3.67 -10.13 -6.25
CA ILE A 94 3.88 -10.84 -7.51
C ILE A 94 2.84 -11.96 -7.68
N GLU A 95 2.50 -12.70 -6.63
CA GLU A 95 1.47 -13.75 -6.71
C GLU A 95 0.09 -13.21 -7.11
N ARG A 96 -0.21 -11.95 -6.78
CA ARG A 96 -1.45 -11.26 -7.14
C ARG A 96 -1.39 -10.56 -8.50
N LEU A 97 -0.23 -10.56 -9.15
CA LEU A 97 0.04 -9.84 -10.39
C LEU A 97 -0.55 -10.56 -11.62
N ASP A 98 -1.78 -10.23 -11.98
CA ASP A 98 -2.43 -10.73 -13.20
C ASP A 98 -2.45 -9.67 -14.31
N PRO A 99 -1.80 -9.89 -15.48
CA PRO A 99 -1.80 -8.93 -16.59
C PRO A 99 -3.17 -8.65 -17.20
N ARG A 100 -4.18 -9.49 -16.94
CA ARG A 100 -5.57 -9.27 -17.40
C ARG A 100 -6.42 -8.54 -16.38
N SER A 101 -5.92 -8.35 -15.16
CA SER A 101 -6.64 -7.65 -14.12
C SER A 101 -6.63 -6.15 -14.39
N ARG A 102 -7.81 -5.51 -14.36
CA ARG A 102 -7.93 -4.04 -14.39
C ARG A 102 -7.18 -3.34 -13.25
N HIS A 103 -6.82 -4.10 -12.21
CA HIS A 103 -6.12 -3.64 -11.02
C HIS A 103 -4.61 -3.91 -11.04
N ALA A 104 -4.08 -4.52 -12.10
CA ALA A 104 -2.66 -4.83 -12.28
C ALA A 104 -1.74 -3.64 -11.93
N HIS A 105 -2.11 -2.44 -12.38
CA HIS A 105 -1.37 -1.20 -12.13
C HIS A 105 -1.03 -0.96 -10.65
N LYS A 106 -1.91 -1.36 -9.73
CA LYS A 106 -1.72 -1.12 -8.29
C LYS A 106 -0.60 -1.97 -7.72
N PHE A 107 -0.51 -3.22 -8.18
CA PHE A 107 0.56 -4.14 -7.79
C PHE A 107 1.89 -3.75 -8.43
N VAL A 108 1.87 -3.36 -9.72
CA VAL A 108 3.06 -2.82 -10.42
C VAL A 108 3.60 -1.60 -9.70
N TRP A 109 2.72 -0.65 -9.35
CA TRP A 109 3.11 0.54 -8.60
C TRP A 109 3.71 0.18 -7.24
N ALA A 110 3.06 -0.69 -6.46
CA ALA A 110 3.56 -1.09 -5.14
C ALA A 110 4.95 -1.74 -5.23
N LEU A 111 5.17 -2.63 -6.19
CA LEU A 111 6.47 -3.26 -6.46
C LEU A 111 7.53 -2.21 -6.85
N GLY A 112 7.17 -1.23 -7.66
CA GLY A 112 8.05 -0.12 -8.03
C GLY A 112 8.38 0.80 -6.85
N GLU A 113 7.44 1.03 -5.92
CA GLU A 113 7.69 1.81 -4.70
C GLU A 113 8.56 1.09 -3.68
N ILE A 114 8.35 -0.22 -3.51
CA ILE A 114 9.22 -1.06 -2.67
C ILE A 114 10.66 -0.99 -3.14
N GLY A 115 10.88 -1.02 -4.46
CA GLY A 115 12.22 -0.80 -5.01
C GLY A 115 13.14 -2.01 -4.92
N ASP A 116 12.63 -3.18 -4.55
CA ASP A 116 13.40 -4.41 -4.41
C ASP A 116 13.67 -5.05 -5.80
N PRO A 117 14.95 -5.21 -6.21
CA PRO A 117 15.29 -5.76 -7.52
C PRO A 117 14.79 -7.19 -7.78
N SER A 118 14.43 -7.96 -6.75
CA SER A 118 13.85 -9.29 -6.91
C SER A 118 12.54 -9.29 -7.70
N ALA A 119 11.83 -8.15 -7.76
CA ALA A 119 10.63 -7.98 -8.57
C ALA A 119 10.89 -7.88 -10.09
N LEU A 120 12.13 -7.61 -10.51
CA LEU A 120 12.45 -7.31 -11.92
C LEU A 120 12.01 -8.39 -12.89
N GLN A 121 12.35 -9.65 -12.59
CA GLN A 121 12.03 -10.77 -13.48
C GLN A 121 10.51 -10.90 -13.67
N ALA A 122 9.73 -10.81 -12.60
CA ALA A 122 8.27 -10.91 -12.66
C ALA A 122 7.64 -9.78 -13.48
N LEU A 123 8.13 -8.53 -13.32
CA LEU A 123 7.64 -7.39 -14.08
C LEU A 123 7.99 -7.49 -15.58
N GLU A 124 9.19 -7.98 -15.93
CA GLU A 124 9.58 -8.22 -17.33
C GLU A 124 8.74 -9.31 -17.99
N GLU A 125 8.48 -10.41 -17.27
CA GLU A 125 7.60 -11.48 -17.75
C GLU A 125 6.17 -10.99 -17.95
N MET A 126 5.64 -10.17 -17.03
CA MET A 126 4.32 -9.55 -17.16
C MET A 126 4.27 -8.63 -18.38
N ARG A 127 5.30 -7.82 -18.58
CA ARG A 127 5.44 -6.88 -19.69
C ARG A 127 5.43 -7.59 -21.05
N GLY A 128 5.95 -8.81 -21.14
CA GLY A 128 5.88 -9.66 -22.33
C GLY A 128 4.49 -10.25 -22.62
N LYS A 129 3.61 -10.33 -21.61
CA LYS A 129 2.25 -10.90 -21.72
C LYS A 129 1.18 -9.86 -22.07
N ILE A 130 1.49 -8.57 -22.00
CA ILE A 130 0.52 -7.48 -22.20
C ILE A 130 0.30 -7.19 -23.69
N ASP A 131 -0.97 -7.05 -24.06
CA ASP A 131 -1.37 -6.56 -25.38
C ASP A 131 -1.33 -5.03 -25.45
N ALA A 132 -0.22 -4.51 -25.94
CA ALA A 132 0.01 -3.07 -26.14
C ALA A 132 -0.78 -2.46 -27.31
N THR A 133 -1.67 -3.20 -27.99
CA THR A 133 -2.58 -2.62 -28.98
C THR A 133 -3.79 -1.93 -28.34
N THR A 134 -4.13 -2.33 -27.10
CA THR A 134 -5.22 -1.75 -26.31
C THR A 134 -4.75 -0.51 -25.55
N GLU A 135 -5.65 0.45 -25.29
CA GLU A 135 -5.32 1.62 -24.48
C GLU A 135 -4.89 1.24 -23.06
N GLU A 136 -5.62 0.30 -22.46
CA GLU A 136 -5.34 -0.23 -21.12
C GLU A 136 -3.97 -0.92 -21.07
N GLY A 137 -3.67 -1.75 -22.08
CA GLY A 137 -2.37 -2.41 -22.21
C GLY A 137 -1.21 -1.44 -22.43
N ARG A 138 -1.39 -0.37 -23.22
CA ARG A 138 -0.38 0.68 -23.40
C ARG A 138 -0.09 1.42 -22.10
N ARG A 139 -1.14 1.76 -21.35
CA ARG A 139 -1.01 2.43 -20.06
C ARG A 139 -0.24 1.56 -19.06
N LEU A 140 -0.66 0.30 -18.92
CA LEU A 140 0.00 -0.64 -18.02
C LEU A 140 1.45 -0.93 -18.44
N ALA A 141 1.71 -1.05 -19.75
CA ALA A 141 3.06 -1.22 -20.28
C ALA A 141 3.98 -0.05 -19.92
N LYS A 142 3.47 1.19 -19.99
CA LYS A 142 4.23 2.37 -19.58
C LYS A 142 4.58 2.34 -18.09
N GLU A 143 3.62 2.01 -17.24
CA GLU A 143 3.81 1.92 -15.78
C GLU A 143 4.81 0.80 -15.42
N LEU A 144 4.75 -0.33 -16.13
CA LEU A 144 5.75 -1.41 -16.00
C LEU A 144 7.15 -0.96 -16.42
N ASP A 145 7.27 -0.29 -17.56
CA ASP A 145 8.55 0.20 -18.05
C ASP A 145 9.17 1.20 -17.05
N GLU A 146 8.36 2.08 -16.45
CA GLU A 146 8.78 3.00 -15.39
C GLU A 146 9.24 2.25 -14.12
N ALA A 147 8.47 1.27 -13.65
CA ALA A 147 8.84 0.46 -12.48
C ALA A 147 10.14 -0.34 -12.72
N ILE A 148 10.29 -0.98 -13.87
CA ILE A 148 11.50 -1.72 -14.26
C ILE A 148 12.71 -0.79 -14.29
N LEU A 149 12.59 0.41 -14.86
CA LEU A 149 13.67 1.39 -14.88
C LEU A 149 14.07 1.83 -13.47
N LYS A 150 13.09 2.08 -12.60
CA LYS A 150 13.34 2.46 -11.20
C LYS A 150 14.12 1.36 -10.46
N LEU A 151 13.71 0.10 -10.61
CA LEU A 151 14.37 -1.06 -10.00
C LEU A 151 15.80 -1.28 -10.53
N ARG A 152 16.03 -1.07 -11.83
CA ARG A 152 17.39 -1.13 -12.41
C ARG A 152 18.29 0.00 -11.91
N GLY A 153 17.76 1.20 -11.75
CA GLY A 153 18.49 2.36 -11.23
C GLY A 153 18.77 2.32 -9.73
N ALA A 154 18.01 1.55 -8.96
CA ALA A 154 18.31 1.31 -7.55
C ALA A 154 19.56 0.41 -7.33
N ASN A 155 20.03 -0.25 -8.40
CA ASN A 155 21.18 -1.18 -8.38
C ASN A 155 22.51 -0.53 -8.82
N SER A 156 22.55 0.79 -8.99
CA SER A 156 23.73 1.59 -9.37
C SER A 156 24.14 2.56 -8.27
#